data_AF-A0A526REY1-F1
#
_entry.id   AF-A0A526REY1-F1
#
_cell.length_a   1.000
_cell.length_b   1.000
_cell.length_c   1.000
_cell.angle_alpha   90.00
_cell.angle_beta   90.00
_cell.angle_gamma   90.00
#
_symmetry.space_group_name_H-M   'P 1'
#
loop_
_entity.id
_entity.type
_entity.pdbx_description
1 polymer ?
#
loop_
_entity_poly.entity_id
_entity_poly.type
_entity_poly.pdbx_seq_one_letter_code
_entity_poly.pdbx_strand_id
1 'polypeptide(L)'
;MSASNGIVVASAARTAVGSFNGSFAATPAHELGAVVIRELLARANVEPSEVDEVILGQVLTAAQGQNPARQASINAGLPKETTAWGLNQVCGSGLRAIALGMQ
;
A
#
# COMPACT_ATOMS: atom_id res chain seq x y z
N MET A 1 5.45 6.44 -24.28
CA MET A 1 6.31 5.75 -23.30
C MET A 1 7.37 4.94 -24.07
N SER A 2 8.38 5.62 -24.60
CA SER A 2 9.63 4.97 -24.99
C SER A 2 10.72 5.75 -24.27
N ALA A 3 11.37 5.12 -23.31
CA ALA A 3 12.47 5.72 -22.57
C ALA A 3 13.33 4.62 -21.95
N SER A 4 14.62 4.86 -21.96
CA SER A 4 15.72 4.04 -21.42
C SER A 4 15.61 3.71 -19.92
N ASN A 5 14.64 4.30 -19.20
CA ASN A 5 14.28 3.97 -17.81
C ASN A 5 12.83 3.45 -17.77
N GLY A 6 12.65 2.16 -18.08
CA GLY A 6 11.34 1.52 -18.00
C GLY A 6 10.88 1.39 -16.55
N ILE A 7 9.64 1.81 -16.27
CA ILE A 7 8.97 1.53 -14.99
C ILE A 7 8.35 0.14 -15.10
N VAL A 8 8.68 -0.75 -14.18
CA VAL A 8 8.23 -2.15 -14.17
C VAL A 8 7.53 -2.48 -12.86
N VAL A 9 6.59 -3.43 -12.91
CA VAL A 9 5.99 -4.00 -11.70
C VAL A 9 6.87 -5.17 -11.24
N ALA A 10 7.64 -4.97 -10.17
CA ALA A 10 8.55 -5.98 -9.64
C ALA A 10 7.81 -7.14 -8.91
N SER A 11 6.71 -6.85 -8.23
CA SER A 11 5.87 -7.87 -7.59
C SER A 11 4.41 -7.41 -7.46
N ALA A 12 3.51 -8.38 -7.27
CA ALA A 12 2.10 -8.13 -7.01
C ALA A 12 1.55 -9.16 -6.00
N ALA A 13 0.76 -8.69 -5.05
CA ALA A 13 0.13 -9.47 -4.00
C ALA A 13 -1.16 -8.79 -3.53
N ARG A 14 -2.02 -9.55 -2.84
CA ARG A 14 -3.24 -9.06 -2.19
C ARG A 14 -3.61 -9.96 -1.01
N THR A 15 -4.41 -9.44 -0.09
CA THR A 15 -5.09 -10.27 0.90
C THR A 15 -6.17 -11.13 0.22
N ALA A 16 -6.73 -12.09 0.97
CA ALA A 16 -8.07 -12.57 0.67
C ALA A 16 -9.08 -11.41 0.77
N VAL A 17 -10.21 -11.52 0.07
CA VAL A 17 -11.32 -10.57 0.17
C VAL A 17 -12.36 -11.16 1.12
N GLY A 18 -12.57 -10.51 2.27
CA GLY A 18 -13.58 -10.90 3.23
C GLY A 18 -14.95 -10.31 2.90
N SER A 19 -16.03 -11.03 3.21
CA SER A 19 -17.39 -10.47 3.19
C SER A 19 -17.57 -9.44 4.30
N PHE A 20 -18.55 -8.54 4.13
CA PHE A 20 -18.94 -7.58 5.16
C PHE A 20 -19.31 -8.29 6.47
N ASN A 21 -18.76 -7.83 7.60
CA ASN A 21 -18.84 -8.50 8.91
C ASN A 21 -18.32 -9.95 8.95
N GLY A 22 -17.45 -10.35 8.01
CA GLY A 22 -16.83 -11.67 7.93
C GLY A 22 -15.39 -11.72 8.49
N SER A 23 -14.52 -12.47 7.82
CA SER A 23 -13.19 -12.87 8.31
C SER A 23 -12.24 -11.74 8.69
N PHE A 24 -12.43 -10.53 8.15
CA PHE A 24 -11.60 -9.35 8.44
C PHE A 24 -12.36 -8.23 9.16
N ALA A 25 -13.55 -8.51 9.72
CA ALA A 25 -14.41 -7.49 10.33
C ALA A 25 -13.73 -6.72 11.48
N ALA A 26 -12.88 -7.39 12.24
CA ALA A 26 -12.13 -6.81 13.35
C ALA A 26 -10.72 -6.33 12.94
N THR A 27 -10.35 -6.42 11.66
CA THR A 27 -9.02 -6.07 11.18
C THR A 27 -9.03 -4.66 10.58
N PRO A 28 -8.26 -3.70 11.14
CA PRO A 28 -8.14 -2.37 10.56
C PRO A 28 -7.55 -2.40 9.14
N ALA A 29 -7.89 -1.42 8.31
CA ALA A 29 -7.46 -1.39 6.91
C ALA A 29 -5.93 -1.32 6.76
N HIS A 30 -5.26 -0.57 7.64
CA HIS A 30 -3.80 -0.44 7.61
C HIS A 30 -3.07 -1.75 7.96
N GLU A 31 -3.66 -2.64 8.75
CA GLU A 31 -3.09 -3.97 9.03
C GLU A 31 -3.14 -4.87 7.79
N LEU A 32 -4.26 -4.84 7.05
CA LEU A 32 -4.36 -5.52 5.75
C LEU A 32 -3.32 -4.97 4.76
N GLY A 33 -3.14 -3.65 4.74
CA GLY A 33 -2.10 -2.99 3.95
C GLY A 33 -0.68 -3.43 4.35
N ALA A 34 -0.38 -3.48 5.65
CA ALA A 34 0.94 -3.87 6.14
C ALA A 34 1.31 -5.31 5.76
N VAL A 35 0.35 -6.24 5.82
CA VAL A 35 0.55 -7.63 5.35
C VAL A 35 0.90 -7.66 3.87
N VAL A 36 0.20 -6.89 3.04
CA VAL A 36 0.47 -6.84 1.60
C VAL A 36 1.85 -6.24 1.32
N ILE A 37 2.22 -5.15 1.98
CA ILE A 37 3.53 -4.51 1.78
C ILE A 37 4.66 -5.49 2.13
N ARG A 38 4.60 -6.19 3.27
CA ARG A 38 5.61 -7.20 3.64
C ARG A 38 5.74 -8.30 2.60
N GLU A 39 4.61 -8.80 2.09
CA GLU A 39 4.58 -9.84 1.07
C GLU A 39 5.15 -9.36 -0.28
N LEU A 40 4.86 -8.11 -0.66
CA LEU A 40 5.40 -7.51 -1.89
C LEU A 40 6.93 -7.40 -1.84
N LEU A 41 7.48 -6.92 -0.72
CA LEU A 41 8.92 -6.80 -0.51
C LEU A 41 9.61 -8.17 -0.53
N ALA A 42 9.02 -9.15 0.16
CA ALA A 42 9.54 -10.53 0.18
C ALA A 42 9.56 -11.16 -1.22
N ARG A 43 8.48 -11.00 -2.02
CA ARG A 43 8.41 -11.54 -3.39
C ARG A 43 9.34 -10.82 -4.36
N ALA A 44 9.50 -9.51 -4.19
CA ALA A 44 10.39 -8.71 -5.03
C ALA A 44 11.87 -8.86 -4.64
N ASN A 45 12.16 -9.46 -3.47
CA ASN A 45 13.49 -9.49 -2.87
C ASN A 45 14.09 -8.08 -2.76
N VAL A 46 13.29 -7.16 -2.20
CA VAL A 46 13.63 -5.75 -1.96
C VAL A 46 13.71 -5.51 -0.47
N GLU A 47 14.80 -4.90 0.00
CA GLU A 47 14.95 -4.52 1.40
C GLU A 47 14.02 -3.34 1.74
N PRO A 48 13.42 -3.29 2.95
CA PRO A 48 12.51 -2.20 3.32
C PRO A 48 13.14 -0.80 3.20
N SER A 49 14.46 -0.69 3.36
CA SER A 49 15.20 0.58 3.22
C SER A 49 15.36 1.07 1.79
N GLU A 50 15.07 0.24 0.78
CA GLU A 50 15.11 0.62 -0.63
C GLU A 50 13.77 1.24 -1.09
N VAL A 51 12.76 1.29 -0.22
CA VAL A 51 11.47 1.91 -0.53
C VAL A 51 11.49 3.39 -0.16
N ASP A 52 11.44 4.25 -1.19
CA ASP A 52 11.37 5.70 -1.01
C ASP A 52 9.98 6.19 -0.58
N GLU A 53 8.92 5.60 -1.14
CA GLU A 53 7.55 6.08 -0.95
C GLU A 53 6.48 4.96 -0.99
N VAL A 54 5.46 5.09 -0.14
CA VAL A 54 4.25 4.27 -0.13
C VAL A 54 3.01 5.12 -0.43
N ILE A 55 2.36 4.84 -1.55
CA ILE A 55 1.07 5.44 -1.93
C ILE A 55 -0.03 4.39 -1.75
N LEU A 56 -1.01 4.66 -0.86
CA LEU A 56 -2.14 3.74 -0.65
C LEU A 56 -3.50 4.40 -0.95
N GLY A 57 -4.30 3.71 -1.75
CA GLY A 57 -5.68 4.12 -2.00
C GLY A 57 -6.62 3.68 -0.87
N GLN A 58 -7.32 4.62 -0.22
CA GLN A 58 -8.34 4.29 0.78
C GLN A 58 -9.49 5.31 0.76
N VAL A 59 -10.72 4.80 0.62
CA VAL A 59 -11.93 5.63 0.49
C VAL A 59 -12.46 6.08 1.85
N LEU A 60 -12.71 5.12 2.74
CA LEU A 60 -13.29 5.37 4.05
C LEU A 60 -12.17 5.41 5.10
N THR A 61 -11.79 6.62 5.52
CA THR A 61 -10.69 6.85 6.48
C THR A 61 -11.17 7.24 7.87
N ALA A 62 -12.47 7.46 8.05
CA ALA A 62 -13.06 7.75 9.36
C ALA A 62 -12.73 6.64 10.36
N ALA A 63 -12.32 7.03 11.57
CA ALA A 63 -11.91 6.13 12.66
C ALA A 63 -10.72 5.19 12.34
N GLN A 64 -9.94 5.45 11.28
CA GLN A 64 -8.74 4.66 10.94
C GLN A 64 -7.45 5.25 11.50
N GLY A 65 -7.52 6.29 12.35
CA GLY A 65 -6.36 7.00 12.89
C GLY A 65 -5.67 7.93 11.90
N GLN A 66 -4.52 8.47 12.28
CA GLN A 66 -3.75 9.40 11.45
C GLN A 66 -3.07 8.65 10.31
N ASN A 67 -3.32 9.06 9.06
CA ASN A 67 -2.67 8.57 7.85
C ASN A 67 -2.54 7.01 7.81
N PRO A 68 -3.60 6.28 7.42
CA PRO A 68 -3.58 4.82 7.33
C PRO A 68 -2.48 4.26 6.42
N ALA A 69 -2.06 5.01 5.40
CA ALA A 69 -0.94 4.61 4.54
C ALA A 69 0.38 4.57 5.32
N ARG A 70 0.60 5.57 6.18
CA ARG A 70 1.75 5.62 7.07
C ARG A 70 1.72 4.52 8.13
N GLN A 71 0.55 4.24 8.70
CA GLN A 71 0.38 3.12 9.63
C GLN A 71 0.74 1.79 8.95
N ALA A 72 0.25 1.55 7.73
CA ALA A 72 0.58 0.35 6.97
C ALA A 72 2.08 0.23 6.66
N SER A 73 2.71 1.33 6.22
CA SER A 73 4.16 1.41 5.94
C SER A 73 5.00 1.07 7.17
N ILE A 74 4.74 1.71 8.32
CA ILE A 74 5.46 1.46 9.57
C ILE A 74 5.23 0.04 10.09
N ASN A 75 3.98 -0.43 10.10
CA ASN A 75 3.65 -1.78 10.58
C ASN A 75 4.21 -2.88 9.65
N ALA A 76 4.49 -2.55 8.39
CA ALA A 76 5.20 -3.43 7.46
C ALA A 76 6.72 -3.47 7.67
N GLY A 77 7.27 -2.63 8.54
CA GLY A 77 8.70 -2.59 8.86
C GLY A 77 9.52 -1.65 7.97
N LEU A 78 8.87 -0.75 7.21
CA LEU A 78 9.60 0.27 6.46
C LEU A 78 10.16 1.32 7.42
N PRO A 79 11.33 1.92 7.10
CA PRO A 79 11.92 2.98 7.91
C PRO A 79 10.97 4.15 8.15
N LYS A 80 11.15 4.86 9.26
CA LYS A 80 10.36 6.07 9.54
C LYS A 80 10.65 7.19 8.53
N GLU A 81 11.78 7.15 7.85
CA GLU A 81 12.19 8.08 6.81
C GLU A 81 11.40 7.89 5.51
N THR A 82 10.85 6.69 5.25
CA THR A 82 10.06 6.40 4.04
C THR A 82 8.80 7.25 4.00
N THR A 83 8.58 7.95 2.89
CA THR A 83 7.38 8.78 2.71
C THR A 83 6.16 7.87 2.57
N ALA A 84 5.04 8.23 3.19
CA ALA A 84 3.81 7.45 3.05
C ALA A 84 2.57 8.33 3.13
N TRP A 85 1.69 8.22 2.14
CA TRP A 85 0.47 9.01 2.06
C TRP A 85 -0.67 8.25 1.38
N GLY A 86 -1.88 8.66 1.75
CA GLY A 86 -3.11 8.08 1.24
C GLY A 86 -3.80 9.00 0.24
N LEU A 87 -4.51 8.40 -0.71
CA LEU A 87 -5.39 9.14 -1.62
C LEU A 87 -6.78 8.52 -1.70
N ASN A 88 -7.75 9.36 -2.04
CA ASN A 88 -9.14 8.95 -2.23
C ASN A 88 -9.68 9.46 -3.56
N GLN A 89 -9.86 8.53 -4.50
CA GLN A 89 -10.61 8.69 -5.73
C GLN A 89 -11.72 7.62 -5.81
N VAL A 90 -12.41 7.40 -4.69
CA VAL A 90 -13.44 6.37 -4.52
C VAL A 90 -12.92 5.01 -5.01
N CYS A 91 -13.67 4.27 -5.83
CA CYS A 91 -13.27 2.95 -6.34
C CYS A 91 -11.99 3.01 -7.20
N GLY A 92 -11.64 4.18 -7.73
CA GLY A 92 -10.42 4.40 -8.51
C GLY A 92 -9.14 4.57 -7.69
N SER A 93 -9.23 4.64 -6.35
CA SER A 93 -8.08 4.97 -5.49
C SER A 93 -6.90 4.04 -5.66
N GLY A 94 -7.14 2.73 -5.79
CA GLY A 94 -6.07 1.74 -5.96
C GLY A 94 -5.32 1.92 -7.28
N LEU A 95 -6.04 2.06 -8.40
CA LEU A 95 -5.41 2.27 -9.70
C LEU A 95 -4.75 3.64 -9.80
N ARG A 96 -5.35 4.67 -9.18
CA ARG A 96 -4.75 6.01 -9.13
C ARG A 96 -3.45 6.02 -8.34
N ALA A 97 -3.33 5.23 -7.27
CA ALA A 97 -2.07 5.09 -6.53
C ALA A 97 -0.95 4.52 -7.42
N ILE A 98 -1.25 3.49 -8.21
CA ILE A 98 -0.30 2.94 -9.20
C ILE A 98 0.07 4.00 -10.23
N ALA A 99 -0.91 4.72 -10.78
CA ALA A 99 -0.66 5.75 -11.78
C ALA A 99 0.20 6.91 -11.24
N LEU A 100 0.08 7.25 -9.96
CA LEU A 100 0.91 8.27 -9.31
C LEU A 100 2.33 7.77 -9.02
N GLY A 101 2.50 6.51 -8.61
CA GLY A 101 3.83 5.91 -8.43
C GLY A 101 4.61 5.73 -9.74
N MET A 102 3.96 5.89 -10.89
CA MET A 102 4.61 5.89 -12.21
C MET A 102 5.03 7.29 -12.70
N GLN A 103 4.59 8.37 -12.03
CA GLN A 103 4.86 9.76 -12.45
C GLN A 103 6.19 10.25 -11.88
#